data_AF-A0A228HZ01-F1
#
_entry.id   AF-A0A228HZ01-F1
#
_cell.length_a   1.000
_cell.length_b   1.000
_cell.length_c   1.000
_cell.angle_alpha   90.00
_cell.angle_beta   90.00
_cell.angle_gamma   90.00
#
_symmetry.space_group_name_H-M   'P 1'
#
loop_
_entity.id
_entity.type
_entity.pdbx_description
1 polymer ?
#
loop_
_entity_poly.entity_id
_entity_poly.type
_entity_poly.pdbx_seq_one_letter_code
_entity_poly.pdbx_strand_id
1 'polypeptide(L)'
;MNAIFGAAIAPLLTYLLSILGLAGFVVYAVLRLNSTQIIREKVWSTFVGDRGFNDEKLKAFGQDQSDLTRFRLVYGVTARSISDLHRLLSWMDRHHLTPIDVKRTRTCIDPSKNNPLNVPPTRHFVARAIVCALLIAVFVVILNTAGTSKTTLISMRASKTWLWSDGASVEGIWGETWRLDAQSCTKPPLPNSRVTGLTRDETMAICKGIADGGLRDTVTDGLKDQRIVIGVLLLFTLLVTATVGFSLATAGQARVLARRLKAKDDARCQDVPPSVTANPIEQ
;
A
#
# COMPACT_ATOMS: atom_id res chain seq x y z
N MET A 1 -28.20 -11.21 27.75
CA MET A 1 -26.91 -11.68 27.20
C MET A 1 -26.04 -10.48 26.84
N ASN A 2 -24.77 -10.55 27.23
CA ASN A 2 -23.89 -9.43 27.57
C ASN A 2 -23.51 -8.49 26.41
N ALA A 3 -23.98 -7.23 26.47
CA ALA A 3 -23.56 -6.14 25.57
C ALA A 3 -22.16 -5.57 25.88
N ILE A 4 -21.47 -6.10 26.90
CA ILE A 4 -20.11 -5.72 27.28
C ILE A 4 -19.07 -6.27 26.27
N PHE A 5 -19.42 -7.33 25.54
CA PHE A 5 -18.54 -7.86 24.48
C PHE A 5 -18.54 -6.97 23.22
N GLY A 6 -19.57 -6.19 22.92
CA GLY A 6 -19.61 -5.39 21.68
C GLY A 6 -18.70 -4.16 21.66
N ALA A 7 -18.56 -3.47 22.80
CA ALA A 7 -17.90 -2.15 22.87
C ALA A 7 -16.37 -2.23 23.01
N ALA A 8 -15.83 -3.31 23.59
CA ALA A 8 -14.39 -3.52 23.66
C ALA A 8 -13.85 -4.34 22.48
N ILE A 9 -14.67 -5.21 21.87
CA ILE A 9 -14.23 -6.08 20.77
C ILE A 9 -14.20 -5.33 19.44
N ALA A 10 -15.09 -4.38 19.18
CA ALA A 10 -15.04 -3.61 17.94
C ALA A 10 -13.68 -2.91 17.71
N PRO A 11 -13.13 -2.13 18.67
CA PRO A 11 -11.81 -1.52 18.51
C PRO A 11 -10.69 -2.58 18.50
N LEU A 12 -10.74 -3.59 19.39
CA LEU A 12 -9.72 -4.66 19.43
C LEU A 12 -9.69 -5.47 18.14
N LEU A 13 -10.83 -5.80 17.55
CA LEU A 13 -10.94 -6.53 16.31
C LEU A 13 -10.42 -5.69 15.14
N THR A 14 -10.70 -4.38 15.11
CA THR A 14 -10.10 -3.48 14.12
C THR A 14 -8.59 -3.33 14.28
N TYR A 15 -8.08 -3.24 15.51
CA TYR A 15 -6.64 -3.20 15.78
C TYR A 15 -5.97 -4.53 15.40
N LEU A 16 -6.59 -5.66 15.76
CA LEU A 16 -6.07 -7.00 15.48
C LEU A 16 -6.12 -7.31 13.99
N LEU A 17 -7.17 -6.89 13.27
CA LEU A 17 -7.24 -6.94 11.80
C LEU A 17 -6.22 -6.02 11.13
N SER A 18 -5.95 -4.84 11.71
CA SER A 18 -4.94 -3.91 11.20
C SER A 18 -3.52 -4.47 11.41
N ILE A 19 -3.24 -5.05 12.58
CA ILE A 19 -1.97 -5.73 12.90
C ILE A 19 -1.81 -6.98 12.05
N LEU A 20 -2.83 -7.81 11.88
CA LEU A 20 -2.78 -8.97 10.98
C LEU A 20 -2.63 -8.54 9.52
N GLY A 21 -3.25 -7.43 9.13
CA GLY A 21 -3.10 -6.85 7.80
C GLY A 21 -1.67 -6.35 7.57
N LEU A 22 -1.07 -5.67 8.55
CA LEU A 22 0.30 -5.19 8.49
C LEU A 22 1.30 -6.35 8.54
N ALA A 23 1.12 -7.32 9.44
CA ALA A 23 1.93 -8.52 9.53
C ALA A 23 1.80 -9.37 8.27
N GLY A 24 0.59 -9.55 7.76
CA GLY A 24 0.33 -10.22 6.48
C GLY A 24 0.96 -9.47 5.30
N PHE A 25 0.96 -8.14 5.31
CA PHE A 25 1.64 -7.32 4.30
C PHE A 25 3.16 -7.40 4.42
N VAL A 26 3.73 -7.42 5.63
CA VAL A 26 5.17 -7.61 5.87
C VAL A 26 5.59 -9.01 5.47
N VAL A 27 4.84 -10.04 5.86
CA VAL A 27 5.07 -11.43 5.45
C VAL A 27 4.93 -11.55 3.93
N TYR A 28 3.92 -10.94 3.33
CA TYR A 28 3.76 -10.90 1.88
C TYR A 28 4.91 -10.16 1.21
N ALA A 29 5.36 -9.04 1.74
CA ALA A 29 6.50 -8.29 1.24
C ALA A 29 7.79 -9.11 1.36
N VAL A 30 8.03 -9.79 2.49
CA VAL A 30 9.18 -10.66 2.73
C VAL A 30 9.12 -11.93 1.88
N LEU A 31 7.95 -12.50 1.63
CA LEU A 31 7.78 -13.65 0.73
C LEU A 31 7.89 -13.25 -0.75
N ARG A 32 7.44 -12.04 -1.10
CA ARG A 32 7.58 -11.48 -2.46
C ARG A 32 9.00 -11.01 -2.77
N LEU A 33 9.69 -10.49 -1.75
CA LEU A 33 11.12 -10.22 -1.77
C LEU A 33 11.83 -11.55 -1.48
N ASN A 34 11.93 -12.40 -2.50
CA ASN A 34 12.56 -13.74 -2.59
C ASN A 34 13.99 -13.85 -1.97
N SER A 35 14.17 -13.45 -0.71
CA SER A 35 15.41 -13.11 -0.01
C SER A 35 15.68 -14.04 1.19
N THR A 36 14.78 -14.98 1.47
CA THR A 36 14.97 -16.01 2.50
C THR A 36 16.07 -17.00 2.15
N GLN A 37 16.36 -17.22 0.86
CA GLN A 37 17.43 -18.12 0.39
C GLN A 37 18.83 -17.58 0.74
N ILE A 38 19.09 -16.29 0.50
CA ILE A 38 20.41 -15.66 0.72
C ILE A 38 20.74 -15.51 2.20
N ILE A 39 19.74 -15.13 3.01
CA ILE A 39 19.92 -15.00 4.47
C ILE A 39 20.19 -16.40 5.06
N ARG A 40 19.46 -17.42 4.60
CA ARG A 40 19.67 -18.81 5.03
C ARG A 40 21.05 -19.34 4.64
N GLU A 41 21.53 -19.09 3.42
CA GLU A 41 22.86 -19.54 2.99
C GLU A 41 24.01 -18.84 3.72
N LYS A 42 23.92 -17.52 3.97
CA LYS A 42 24.96 -16.82 4.75
C LYS A 42 24.97 -17.23 6.23
N VAL A 43 23.80 -17.47 6.82
CA VAL A 43 23.70 -17.98 8.18
C VAL A 43 24.23 -19.41 8.22
N TRP A 44 23.89 -20.26 7.25
CA TRP A 44 24.37 -21.64 7.17
C TRP A 44 25.89 -21.74 6.93
N SER A 45 26.45 -20.93 6.03
CA SER A 45 27.89 -20.92 5.75
C SER A 45 28.73 -20.41 6.92
N THR A 46 28.17 -19.50 7.72
CA THR A 46 28.82 -19.00 8.95
C THR A 46 28.82 -20.05 10.08
N PHE A 47 27.82 -20.94 10.12
CA PHE A 47 27.70 -21.96 11.17
C PHE A 47 28.32 -23.32 10.82
N VAL A 48 28.35 -23.72 9.54
CA VAL A 48 28.74 -25.09 9.13
C VAL A 48 30.14 -25.12 8.48
N GLY A 49 30.68 -23.98 8.07
CA GLY A 49 31.90 -23.90 7.28
C GLY A 49 31.68 -24.34 5.83
N ASP A 50 32.47 -23.78 4.91
CA ASP A 50 32.36 -23.96 3.47
C ASP A 50 32.80 -25.39 3.05
N ARG A 51 31.93 -26.38 3.28
CA ARG A 51 32.14 -27.73 2.75
C ARG A 51 31.65 -27.77 1.31
N GLY A 52 32.55 -27.47 0.39
CA GLY A 52 32.32 -27.63 -1.04
C GLY A 52 31.91 -29.07 -1.39
N PHE A 53 31.00 -29.21 -2.37
CA PHE A 53 30.60 -30.52 -2.89
C PHE A 53 31.80 -31.19 -3.60
N ASN A 54 32.04 -32.47 -3.30
CA ASN A 54 33.12 -33.26 -3.94
C ASN A 54 32.78 -33.72 -5.37
N ASP A 55 31.51 -33.70 -5.75
CA ASP A 55 31.04 -34.07 -7.10
C ASP A 55 31.02 -32.82 -8.00
N GLU A 56 31.71 -32.90 -9.14
CA GLU A 56 31.89 -31.81 -10.10
C GLU A 56 30.56 -31.34 -10.71
N LYS A 57 29.59 -32.24 -10.86
CA LYS A 57 28.24 -31.92 -11.36
C LYS A 57 27.42 -31.17 -10.32
N LEU A 58 27.55 -31.53 -9.04
CA LEU A 58 26.92 -30.78 -7.94
C LEU A 58 27.57 -29.42 -7.73
N LYS A 59 28.89 -29.33 -7.93
CA LYS A 59 29.63 -28.06 -7.86
C LYS A 59 29.18 -27.08 -8.95
N ALA A 60 29.06 -27.56 -10.19
CA ALA A 60 28.54 -26.76 -11.30
C ALA A 60 27.09 -26.30 -11.03
N PHE A 61 26.21 -27.21 -10.58
CA PHE A 61 24.84 -26.85 -10.22
C PHE A 61 24.76 -25.82 -9.08
N GLY A 62 25.63 -25.94 -8.05
CA GLY A 62 25.70 -24.99 -6.95
C GLY A 62 26.18 -23.59 -7.37
N GLN A 63 27.18 -23.54 -8.26
CA GLN A 63 27.65 -22.29 -8.88
C GLN A 63 26.53 -21.65 -9.71
N ASP A 64 25.81 -22.44 -10.50
CA ASP A 64 24.70 -21.94 -11.31
C ASP A 64 23.58 -21.30 -10.46
N GLN A 65 23.21 -21.94 -9.35
CA GLN A 65 22.21 -21.39 -8.43
C GLN A 65 22.72 -20.12 -7.72
N SER A 66 24.01 -20.08 -7.36
CA SER A 66 24.64 -18.92 -6.72
C SER A 66 24.66 -17.72 -7.66
N ASP A 67 25.03 -17.93 -8.92
CA ASP A 67 25.07 -16.88 -9.95
C ASP A 67 23.68 -16.37 -10.30
N LEU A 68 22.69 -17.26 -10.42
CA LEU A 68 21.29 -16.87 -10.59
C LEU A 68 20.78 -16.03 -9.42
N THR A 69 21.16 -16.39 -8.20
CA THR A 69 20.75 -15.68 -6.99
C THR A 69 21.41 -14.30 -6.93
N ARG A 70 22.70 -14.21 -7.26
CA ARG A 70 23.43 -12.94 -7.36
C ARG A 70 22.82 -12.04 -8.44
N PHE A 71 22.48 -12.60 -9.60
CA PHE A 71 21.83 -11.86 -10.68
C PHE A 71 20.46 -11.32 -10.25
N ARG A 72 19.62 -12.16 -9.63
CA ARG A 72 18.31 -11.75 -9.08
C ARG A 72 18.48 -10.63 -8.04
N LEU A 73 19.50 -10.68 -7.20
CA LEU A 73 19.75 -9.66 -6.19
C LEU A 73 20.20 -8.32 -6.80
N VAL A 74 21.17 -8.36 -7.72
CA VAL A 74 21.78 -7.15 -8.31
C VAL A 74 20.81 -6.45 -9.27
N TYR A 75 20.15 -7.22 -10.14
CA TYR A 75 19.32 -6.69 -11.21
C TYR A 75 17.82 -6.74 -10.90
N GLY A 76 17.40 -7.60 -9.96
CA GLY A 76 15.99 -7.70 -9.54
C GLY A 76 15.08 -8.37 -10.57
N VAL A 77 15.63 -9.08 -11.55
CA VAL A 77 14.87 -9.77 -12.61
C VAL A 77 14.66 -11.23 -12.23
N THR A 78 13.44 -11.74 -12.40
CA THR A 78 13.09 -13.13 -12.09
C THR A 78 13.49 -14.09 -13.22
N ALA A 79 14.79 -14.37 -13.34
CA ALA A 79 15.29 -15.48 -14.19
C ALA A 79 15.13 -16.81 -13.45
N ARG A 80 14.54 -17.85 -14.05
CA ARG A 80 14.31 -19.15 -13.39
C ARG A 80 15.44 -20.14 -13.65
N SER A 81 16.11 -20.02 -14.78
CA SER A 81 17.26 -20.85 -15.20
C SER A 81 18.41 -20.00 -15.75
N ILE A 82 19.59 -20.60 -15.90
CA ILE A 82 20.72 -19.96 -16.62
C ILE A 82 20.38 -19.72 -18.09
N SER A 83 19.60 -20.61 -18.71
CA SER A 83 19.13 -20.40 -20.08
C SER A 83 18.30 -19.12 -20.21
N ASP A 84 17.45 -18.78 -19.23
CA ASP A 84 16.72 -17.51 -19.19
C ASP A 84 17.67 -16.31 -19.09
N LEU A 85 18.74 -16.43 -18.32
CA LEU A 85 19.76 -15.39 -18.16
C LEU A 85 20.50 -15.13 -19.48
N HIS A 86 20.98 -16.17 -20.14
CA HIS A 86 21.63 -16.03 -21.46
C HIS A 86 20.67 -15.44 -22.49
N ARG A 87 19.41 -15.87 -22.48
CA ARG A 87 18.39 -15.32 -23.36
C ARG A 87 18.18 -13.82 -23.15
N LEU A 88 18.13 -13.40 -21.88
CA LEU A 88 18.00 -11.99 -21.53
C LEU A 88 19.23 -11.18 -21.99
N LEU A 89 20.44 -11.70 -21.79
CA LEU A 89 21.68 -11.06 -22.25
C LEU A 89 21.71 -10.91 -23.77
N SER A 90 21.36 -11.96 -24.53
CA SER A 90 21.26 -11.89 -25.99
C SER A 90 20.17 -10.91 -26.45
N TRP A 91 19.05 -10.80 -25.73
CA TRP A 91 18.03 -9.80 -26.03
C TRP A 91 18.51 -8.37 -25.76
N MET A 92 19.21 -8.15 -24.65
CA MET A 92 19.82 -6.85 -24.34
C MET A 92 20.82 -6.43 -25.41
N ASP A 93 21.67 -7.34 -25.85
CA ASP A 93 22.69 -7.08 -26.87
C ASP A 93 22.06 -6.70 -28.21
N ARG A 94 21.07 -7.48 -28.68
CA ARG A 94 20.33 -7.19 -29.93
C ARG A 94 19.68 -5.81 -29.96
N HIS A 95 19.23 -5.31 -28.81
CA HIS A 95 18.56 -4.01 -28.71
C HIS A 95 19.46 -2.90 -28.17
N HIS A 96 20.74 -3.18 -27.90
CA HIS A 96 21.71 -2.27 -27.27
C HIS A 96 21.20 -1.65 -25.96
N LEU A 97 20.61 -2.47 -25.11
CA LEU A 97 20.04 -2.04 -23.83
C LEU A 97 21.10 -1.98 -22.74
N THR A 98 21.10 -0.91 -21.96
CA THR A 98 22.00 -0.82 -20.81
C THR A 98 21.45 -1.65 -19.63
N PRO A 99 22.31 -2.16 -18.75
CA PRO A 99 21.86 -2.83 -17.52
C PRO A 99 20.97 -1.95 -16.63
N ILE A 100 21.10 -0.62 -16.73
CA ILE A 100 20.27 0.37 -16.02
C ILE A 100 18.82 0.34 -16.54
N ASP A 101 18.62 0.20 -17.84
CA ASP A 101 17.28 0.15 -18.45
C ASP A 101 16.53 -1.12 -18.04
N VAL A 102 17.25 -2.24 -17.94
CA VAL A 102 16.72 -3.52 -17.45
C VAL A 102 16.35 -3.43 -15.97
N LYS A 103 17.21 -2.83 -15.14
CA LYS A 103 16.92 -2.64 -13.70
C LYS A 103 15.67 -1.78 -13.48
N ARG A 104 15.48 -0.74 -14.30
CA ARG A 104 14.31 0.17 -14.27
C ARG A 104 13.00 -0.53 -14.64
N THR A 105 13.07 -1.47 -15.57
CA THR A 105 11.89 -2.16 -16.14
C THR A 105 11.72 -3.59 -15.61
N ARG A 106 12.51 -4.00 -14.62
CA ARG A 106 12.61 -5.37 -14.08
C ARG A 106 11.26 -6.05 -13.80
N THR A 107 10.28 -5.31 -13.28
CA THR A 107 8.95 -5.86 -12.91
C THR A 107 8.11 -6.26 -14.14
N CYS A 108 8.47 -5.73 -15.31
CA CYS A 108 7.81 -5.98 -16.58
C CYS A 108 8.64 -6.89 -17.50
N ILE A 109 9.81 -7.36 -17.05
CA ILE A 109 10.68 -8.25 -17.81
C ILE A 109 10.45 -9.70 -17.36
N ASP A 110 10.03 -10.53 -18.31
CA ASP A 110 9.90 -11.97 -18.15
C ASP A 110 10.89 -12.69 -19.08
N PRO A 111 12.07 -13.09 -18.57
CA PRO A 111 13.13 -13.67 -19.40
C PRO A 111 12.78 -15.06 -19.96
N SER A 112 11.70 -15.70 -19.48
CA SER A 112 11.23 -16.98 -20.01
C SER A 112 10.59 -16.86 -21.41
N LYS A 113 10.18 -15.65 -21.83
CA LYS A 113 9.49 -15.40 -23.10
C LYS A 113 10.45 -14.98 -24.21
N ASN A 114 10.09 -15.27 -25.47
CA ASN A 114 10.86 -14.83 -26.67
C ASN A 114 11.01 -13.31 -26.73
N ASN A 115 9.93 -12.59 -26.42
CA ASN A 115 9.97 -11.15 -26.20
C ASN A 115 9.83 -10.90 -24.69
N PRO A 116 10.93 -10.60 -23.98
CA PRO A 116 10.92 -10.56 -22.53
C PRO A 116 10.21 -9.33 -21.97
N LEU A 117 9.93 -8.29 -22.79
CA LEU A 117 9.24 -7.09 -22.33
C LEU A 117 7.71 -7.28 -22.37
N ASN A 118 7.08 -7.42 -21.20
CA ASN A 118 5.63 -7.48 -21.07
C ASN A 118 5.06 -6.11 -20.71
N VAL A 119 4.49 -5.43 -21.70
CA VAL A 119 3.88 -4.11 -21.51
C VAL A 119 2.43 -4.27 -21.06
N PRO A 120 2.03 -3.74 -19.89
CA PRO A 120 0.64 -3.82 -19.48
C PRO A 120 -0.26 -3.04 -20.47
N PRO A 121 -1.48 -3.51 -20.79
CA PRO A 121 -2.38 -2.85 -21.72
C PRO A 121 -2.70 -1.41 -21.29
N THR A 122 -2.92 -0.50 -22.24
CA THR A 122 -3.23 0.93 -21.97
C THR A 122 -4.33 1.08 -20.92
N ARG A 123 -5.42 0.32 -21.05
CA ARG A 123 -6.55 0.29 -20.09
C ARG A 123 -6.13 -0.03 -18.66
N HIS A 124 -5.29 -1.06 -18.45
CA HIS A 124 -4.86 -1.47 -17.10
C HIS A 124 -3.99 -0.42 -16.42
N PHE A 125 -3.15 0.27 -17.16
CA PHE A 125 -2.34 1.37 -16.60
C PHE A 125 -3.19 2.59 -16.28
N VAL A 126 -4.13 2.97 -17.15
CA VAL A 126 -5.06 4.07 -16.88
C VAL A 126 -5.91 3.75 -15.66
N ALA A 127 -6.45 2.54 -15.56
CA ALA A 127 -7.19 2.09 -14.38
C ALA A 127 -6.34 2.17 -13.09
N ARG A 128 -5.09 1.69 -13.13
CA ARG A 128 -4.17 1.82 -11.98
C ARG A 128 -3.85 3.27 -11.64
N ALA A 129 -3.69 4.14 -12.64
CA ALA A 129 -3.45 5.57 -12.43
C ALA A 129 -4.64 6.26 -11.76
N ILE A 130 -5.87 5.93 -12.20
CA ILE A 130 -7.12 6.42 -11.58
C ILE A 130 -7.20 5.95 -10.12
N VAL A 131 -6.95 4.66 -9.86
CA VAL A 131 -6.94 4.13 -8.48
C VAL A 131 -5.90 4.83 -7.62
N CYS A 132 -4.70 5.07 -8.15
CA CYS A 132 -3.65 5.81 -7.43
C CYS A 132 -4.10 7.25 -7.11
N ALA A 133 -4.71 7.95 -8.07
CA ALA A 133 -5.23 9.29 -7.86
C ALA A 133 -6.34 9.33 -6.80
N LEU A 134 -7.25 8.35 -6.80
CA LEU A 134 -8.29 8.21 -5.78
C LEU A 134 -7.69 7.96 -4.39
N LEU A 135 -6.67 7.11 -4.27
CA LEU A 135 -5.98 6.86 -3.01
C LEU A 135 -5.28 8.11 -2.48
N ILE A 136 -4.64 8.90 -3.34
CA ILE A 136 -4.04 10.19 -2.98
C ILE A 136 -5.13 11.16 -2.50
N ALA A 137 -6.26 11.25 -3.20
CA ALA A 137 -7.37 12.11 -2.78
C ALA A 137 -7.91 11.72 -1.40
N VAL A 138 -8.11 10.42 -1.15
CA VAL A 138 -8.51 9.90 0.17
C VAL A 138 -7.49 10.26 1.25
N PHE A 139 -6.19 10.08 0.96
CA PHE A 139 -5.12 10.43 1.89
C PHE A 139 -5.14 11.93 2.27
N VAL A 140 -5.32 12.81 1.30
CA VAL A 140 -5.43 14.26 1.54
C VAL A 140 -6.66 14.60 2.39
N VAL A 141 -7.80 13.96 2.13
CA VAL A 141 -9.02 14.15 2.95
C VAL A 141 -8.79 13.72 4.39
N ILE A 142 -8.17 12.56 4.63
CA ILE A 142 -7.88 12.07 5.99
C ILE A 142 -6.89 13.00 6.70
N LEU A 143 -5.86 13.51 6.01
CA LEU A 143 -4.93 14.48 6.60
C LEU A 143 -5.65 15.77 7.01
N ASN A 144 -6.56 16.27 6.17
CA ASN A 144 -7.30 17.49 6.46
C ASN A 144 -8.25 17.31 7.66
N THR A 145 -8.96 16.18 7.74
CA THR A 145 -9.83 15.88 8.88
C THR A 145 -9.01 15.67 10.17
N ALA A 146 -7.84 15.04 10.10
CA ALA A 146 -6.95 14.87 11.24
C ALA A 146 -6.48 16.21 11.83
N GLY A 147 -6.16 17.18 10.97
CA GLY A 147 -5.67 18.50 11.39
C GLY A 147 -6.75 19.42 11.96
N THR A 148 -8.01 19.21 11.58
CA THR A 148 -9.13 20.10 11.92
C THR A 148 -10.08 19.52 12.99
N SER A 149 -10.05 18.21 13.25
CA SER A 149 -10.92 17.58 14.24
C SER A 149 -10.55 17.99 15.66
N LYS A 150 -11.37 18.88 16.25
CA LYS A 150 -11.37 19.22 17.68
C LYS A 150 -12.48 18.52 18.46
N THR A 151 -13.41 17.89 17.75
CA THR A 151 -14.53 17.15 18.31
C THR A 151 -14.22 15.66 18.34
N THR A 152 -14.68 14.98 19.38
CA THR A 152 -14.64 13.52 19.47
C THR A 152 -16.04 12.97 19.68
N LEU A 153 -16.23 11.73 19.24
CA LEU A 153 -17.51 11.04 19.34
C LEU A 153 -17.56 10.28 20.66
N ILE A 154 -18.52 10.61 21.51
CA ILE A 154 -18.71 9.99 22.82
C ILE A 154 -20.06 9.29 22.85
N SER A 155 -20.11 8.09 23.42
CA SER A 155 -21.37 7.36 23.66
C SER A 155 -21.75 7.40 25.13
N MET A 156 -23.01 7.69 25.43
CA MET A 156 -23.55 7.58 26.78
C MET A 156 -23.89 6.14 27.13
N ARG A 157 -23.62 5.74 28.37
CA ARG A 157 -23.72 4.32 28.79
C ARG A 157 -25.17 3.87 29.01
N ALA A 158 -26.05 4.73 29.52
CA ALA A 158 -27.42 4.35 29.86
C ALA A 158 -28.37 4.54 28.67
N SER A 159 -28.31 5.68 27.98
CA SER A 159 -29.12 5.97 26.79
C SER A 159 -28.58 5.34 25.50
N LYS A 160 -27.29 4.98 25.45
CA LYS A 160 -26.58 4.57 24.21
C LYS A 160 -26.65 5.63 23.10
N THR A 161 -26.92 6.89 23.44
CA THR A 161 -26.87 7.99 22.47
C THR A 161 -25.44 8.40 22.19
N TRP A 162 -25.16 8.65 20.91
CA TRP A 162 -23.88 9.11 20.41
C TRP A 162 -23.91 10.63 20.30
N LEU A 163 -22.82 11.28 20.70
CA LEU A 163 -22.75 12.73 20.82
C LEU A 163 -21.39 13.22 20.33
N TRP A 164 -21.35 14.37 19.68
CA TRP A 164 -20.10 15.08 19.43
C TRP A 164 -19.76 15.95 20.62
N SER A 165 -18.50 15.95 21.06
CA SER A 165 -18.04 16.82 22.14
C SER A 165 -16.71 17.47 21.79
N ASP A 166 -16.62 18.78 22.01
CA ASP A 166 -15.37 19.56 21.93
C ASP A 166 -14.72 19.76 23.32
N GLY A 167 -15.32 19.19 24.37
CA GLY A 167 -14.88 19.32 25.76
C GLY A 167 -15.48 20.51 26.51
N ALA A 168 -16.09 21.46 25.80
CA ALA A 168 -16.81 22.60 26.37
C ALA A 168 -18.33 22.53 26.11
N SER A 169 -18.73 21.74 25.12
CA SER A 169 -20.08 21.57 24.65
C SER A 169 -20.29 20.19 24.07
N VAL A 170 -21.56 19.77 24.04
CA VAL A 170 -22.00 18.49 23.50
C VAL A 170 -23.09 18.74 22.47
N GLU A 171 -23.00 18.11 21.31
CA GLU A 171 -23.94 18.24 20.19
C GLU A 171 -24.48 16.86 19.79
N GLY A 172 -25.72 16.85 19.31
CA GLY A 172 -26.33 15.65 18.73
C GLY A 172 -25.63 15.21 17.44
N ILE A 173 -25.78 13.93 17.10
CA ILE A 173 -25.31 13.40 15.81
C ILE A 173 -26.44 13.43 14.77
N TRP A 174 -26.10 13.41 13.49
CA TRP A 174 -27.04 13.21 12.37
C TRP A 174 -28.22 14.21 12.30
N GLY A 175 -27.92 15.51 12.16
CA GLY A 175 -28.93 16.52 11.87
C GLY A 175 -29.78 16.93 13.07
N GLU A 176 -29.50 16.39 14.25
CA GLU A 176 -30.01 16.90 15.52
C GLU A 176 -29.35 18.26 15.83
N THR A 177 -30.16 19.31 15.99
CA THR A 177 -29.68 20.69 16.15
C THR A 177 -29.51 21.11 17.62
N TRP A 178 -29.62 20.18 18.56
CA TRP A 178 -29.45 20.51 19.97
C TRP A 178 -27.97 20.54 20.34
N ARG A 179 -27.60 21.55 21.13
CA ARG A 179 -26.26 21.77 21.68
C ARG A 179 -26.41 22.06 23.17
N LEU A 180 -25.63 21.37 23.99
CA LEU A 180 -25.57 21.55 25.43
C LEU A 180 -24.21 22.17 25.78
N ASP A 181 -24.23 23.40 26.27
CA ASP A 181 -23.05 24.14 26.71
C ASP A 181 -23.24 24.66 28.14
N ALA A 182 -22.19 25.28 28.70
CA ALA A 182 -22.25 25.83 30.05
C ALA A 182 -23.43 26.80 30.26
N GLN A 183 -23.82 27.57 29.23
CA GLN A 183 -24.96 28.49 29.30
C GLN A 183 -26.29 27.73 29.37
N SER A 184 -26.44 26.68 28.57
CA SER A 184 -27.63 25.81 28.56
C SER A 184 -27.82 25.07 29.87
N CYS A 185 -26.72 24.71 30.56
CA CYS A 185 -26.77 24.09 31.88
C CYS A 185 -27.22 25.04 33.01
N THR A 186 -27.07 26.36 32.82
CA THR A 186 -27.48 27.37 33.82
C THR A 186 -28.91 27.89 33.65
N LYS A 187 -29.59 27.53 32.55
CA LYS A 187 -30.96 27.98 32.24
C LYS A 187 -31.97 26.85 32.49
N PRO A 188 -32.67 26.83 33.64
CA PRO A 188 -33.81 25.93 33.81
C PRO A 188 -35.02 26.41 32.98
N PRO A 189 -35.81 25.48 32.38
CA PRO A 189 -35.67 24.03 32.44
C PRO A 189 -34.63 23.49 31.45
N LEU A 190 -33.86 22.48 31.90
CA LEU A 190 -32.95 21.72 31.05
C LEU A 190 -33.70 21.07 29.88
N PRO A 191 -33.06 20.89 28.71
CA PRO A 191 -33.70 20.31 27.55
C PRO A 191 -34.21 18.89 27.85
N ASN A 192 -35.46 18.65 27.46
CA ASN A 192 -36.19 17.42 27.76
C ASN A 192 -35.60 16.22 27.00
N SER A 193 -35.70 15.03 27.59
CA SER A 193 -35.19 13.77 27.03
C SER A 193 -35.73 13.41 25.65
N ARG A 194 -36.89 13.95 25.25
CA ARG A 194 -37.46 13.78 23.90
C ARG A 194 -36.67 14.51 22.80
N VAL A 195 -35.95 15.57 23.15
CA VAL A 195 -35.20 16.40 22.19
C VAL A 195 -33.76 15.91 22.09
N THR A 196 -33.17 15.50 23.21
CA THR A 196 -31.75 15.12 23.28
C THR A 196 -31.52 13.61 23.29
N GLY A 197 -32.56 12.80 23.52
CA GLY A 197 -32.44 11.36 23.76
C GLY A 197 -31.71 11.00 25.07
N LEU A 198 -31.35 11.99 25.89
CA LEU A 198 -30.61 11.82 27.15
C LEU A 198 -31.56 11.67 28.34
N THR A 199 -31.18 10.83 29.29
CA THR A 199 -31.86 10.78 30.59
C THR A 199 -31.53 12.03 31.42
N ARG A 200 -32.38 12.38 32.40
CA ARG A 200 -32.13 13.54 33.27
C ARG A 200 -30.79 13.45 34.01
N ASP A 201 -30.43 12.24 34.44
CA ASP A 201 -29.18 11.98 35.15
C ASP A 201 -27.96 12.16 34.23
N GLU A 202 -28.07 11.76 32.96
CA GLU A 202 -27.02 11.99 31.95
C GLU A 202 -26.87 13.47 31.61
N THR A 203 -27.96 14.21 31.42
CA THR A 203 -27.90 15.66 31.20
C THR A 203 -27.23 16.37 32.38
N MET A 204 -27.55 15.96 33.62
CA MET A 204 -26.92 16.51 34.82
C MET A 204 -25.44 16.12 34.94
N ALA A 205 -25.08 14.88 34.60
CA ALA A 205 -23.70 14.41 34.58
C ALA A 205 -22.86 15.17 33.54
N ILE A 206 -23.42 15.45 32.36
CA ILE A 206 -22.77 16.27 31.33
C ILE A 206 -22.57 17.70 31.84
N CYS A 207 -23.59 18.33 32.41
CA CYS A 207 -23.47 19.68 32.96
C CYS A 207 -22.43 19.78 34.09
N LYS A 208 -22.38 18.78 34.97
CA LYS A 208 -21.34 18.68 36.01
C LYS A 208 -19.96 18.48 35.38
N GLY A 209 -19.84 17.60 34.39
CA GLY A 209 -18.58 17.34 33.67
C GLY A 209 -18.05 18.55 32.91
N ILE A 210 -18.93 19.43 32.41
CA ILE A 210 -18.56 20.71 31.80
C ILE A 210 -18.04 21.68 32.87
N ALA A 211 -18.70 21.77 34.03
CA ALA A 211 -18.31 22.67 35.11
C ALA A 211 -16.99 22.26 35.78
N ASP A 212 -16.82 20.96 36.06
CA ASP A 212 -15.66 20.40 36.76
C ASP A 212 -14.46 20.13 35.80
N GLY A 213 -14.66 20.31 34.49
CA GLY A 213 -13.64 20.06 33.47
C GLY A 213 -13.41 18.58 33.11
N GLY A 214 -14.03 17.64 33.82
CA GLY A 214 -13.89 16.19 33.55
C GLY A 214 -14.35 15.75 32.15
N LEU A 215 -15.26 16.50 31.52
CA LEU A 215 -15.62 16.28 30.11
C LEU A 215 -14.44 16.57 29.18
N ARG A 216 -13.66 17.61 29.47
CA ARG A 216 -12.50 18.01 28.67
C ARG A 216 -11.37 16.99 28.75
N ASP A 217 -11.18 16.38 29.92
CA ASP A 217 -10.21 15.29 30.09
C ASP A 217 -10.62 14.06 29.29
N THR A 218 -11.90 13.65 29.40
CA THR A 218 -12.46 12.54 28.61
C THR A 218 -12.33 12.78 27.09
N VAL A 219 -12.57 14.02 26.65
CA VAL A 219 -12.42 14.40 25.24
C VAL A 219 -10.96 14.37 24.80
N THR A 220 -10.05 14.85 25.65
CA THR A 220 -8.61 14.88 25.33
C THR A 220 -8.05 13.48 25.18
N ASP A 221 -8.44 12.55 26.05
CA ASP A 221 -8.07 11.15 25.96
C ASP A 221 -8.69 10.49 24.72
N GLY A 222 -9.97 10.73 24.44
CA GLY A 222 -10.63 10.26 23.21
C GLY A 222 -9.97 10.77 21.93
N LEU A 223 -9.55 12.04 21.90
CA LEU A 223 -8.82 12.63 20.77
C LEU A 223 -7.44 12.01 20.59
N LYS A 224 -6.75 11.65 21.68
CA LYS A 224 -5.45 10.96 21.61
C LYS A 224 -5.60 9.60 20.94
N ASP A 225 -6.59 8.81 21.36
CA ASP A 225 -6.87 7.50 20.76
C ASP A 225 -7.30 7.61 19.30
N GLN A 226 -8.18 8.57 18.99
CA GLN A 226 -8.61 8.84 17.61
C GLN A 226 -7.42 9.22 16.71
N ARG A 227 -6.48 10.05 17.20
CA ARG A 227 -5.27 10.42 16.44
C ARG A 227 -4.34 9.23 16.20
N ILE A 228 -4.23 8.30 17.15
CA ILE A 228 -3.45 7.08 16.95
C ILE A 228 -4.07 6.24 15.83
N VAL A 229 -5.38 6.01 15.87
CA VAL A 229 -6.10 5.26 14.81
C VAL A 229 -5.93 5.92 13.45
N ILE A 230 -6.14 7.24 13.38
CA ILE A 230 -5.95 8.02 12.14
C ILE A 230 -4.51 7.93 11.65
N GLY A 231 -3.52 8.02 12.55
CA GLY A 231 -2.11 7.88 12.22
C GLY A 231 -1.77 6.52 11.61
N VAL A 232 -2.31 5.44 12.17
CA VAL A 232 -2.17 4.08 11.62
C VAL A 232 -2.82 3.97 10.24
N LEU A 233 -4.02 4.53 10.07
CA LEU A 233 -4.72 4.54 8.78
C LEU A 233 -3.96 5.35 7.71
N LEU A 234 -3.38 6.49 8.09
CA LEU A 234 -2.53 7.31 7.22
C LEU A 234 -1.27 6.56 6.79
N LEU A 235 -0.61 5.85 7.72
CA LEU A 235 0.55 5.03 7.38
C LEU A 235 0.17 3.92 6.40
N PHE A 236 -0.93 3.21 6.65
CA PHE A 236 -1.41 2.14 5.76
C PHE A 236 -1.71 2.67 4.35
N THR A 237 -2.46 3.76 4.25
CA THR A 237 -2.82 4.37 2.96
C THR A 237 -1.59 4.91 2.22
N LEU A 238 -0.60 5.48 2.93
CA LEU A 238 0.68 5.89 2.36
C LEU A 238 1.44 4.69 1.76
N LEU A 239 1.54 3.59 2.50
CA LEU A 239 2.24 2.37 2.02
C LEU A 239 1.57 1.80 0.76
N VAL A 240 0.24 1.67 0.77
CA VAL A 240 -0.51 1.19 -0.40
C VAL A 240 -0.29 2.13 -1.59
N THR A 241 -0.41 3.44 -1.39
CA THR A 241 -0.19 4.43 -2.45
C THR A 241 1.24 4.37 -3.00
N ALA A 242 2.25 4.20 -2.14
CA ALA A 242 3.64 4.07 -2.55
C ALA A 242 3.87 2.80 -3.39
N THR A 243 3.28 1.66 -3.01
CA THR A 243 3.42 0.41 -3.79
C THR A 243 2.75 0.52 -5.16
N VAL A 244 1.56 1.10 -5.24
CA VAL A 244 0.84 1.33 -6.49
C VAL A 244 1.61 2.33 -7.36
N GLY A 245 2.09 3.43 -6.77
CA GLY A 245 2.93 4.43 -7.44
C GLY A 245 4.21 3.84 -8.01
N PHE A 246 4.93 3.02 -7.24
CA PHE A 246 6.13 2.32 -7.72
C PHE A 246 5.80 1.36 -8.88
N SER A 247 4.67 0.65 -8.81
CA SER A 247 4.20 -0.23 -9.90
C SER A 247 3.85 0.55 -11.17
N LEU A 248 3.30 1.77 -11.03
CA LEU A 248 2.98 2.65 -12.14
C LEU A 248 4.24 3.24 -12.77
N ALA A 249 5.21 3.69 -11.95
CA ALA A 249 6.48 4.21 -12.43
C ALA A 249 7.25 3.18 -13.25
N THR A 250 7.35 1.94 -12.73
CA THR A 250 8.00 0.82 -13.45
C THR A 250 7.26 0.45 -14.73
N ALA A 251 5.92 0.42 -14.71
CA ALA A 251 5.11 0.20 -15.91
C ALA A 251 5.25 1.33 -16.95
N GLY A 252 5.38 2.58 -16.50
CA GLY A 252 5.60 3.74 -17.36
C GLY A 252 6.96 3.68 -18.07
N GLN A 253 8.02 3.33 -17.34
CA GLN A 253 9.34 3.12 -17.91
C GLN A 253 9.35 1.97 -18.92
N ALA A 254 8.66 0.87 -18.62
CA ALA A 254 8.52 -0.25 -19.56
C ALA A 254 7.83 0.16 -20.87
N ARG A 255 6.83 1.06 -20.80
CA ARG A 255 6.17 1.61 -22.00
C ARG A 255 7.08 2.51 -22.81
N VAL A 256 7.84 3.38 -22.15
CA VAL A 256 8.82 4.24 -22.85
C VAL A 256 9.84 3.37 -23.57
N LEU A 257 10.33 2.32 -22.92
CA LEU A 257 11.25 1.37 -23.52
C LEU A 257 10.61 0.65 -24.72
N ALA A 258 9.39 0.14 -24.58
CA ALA A 258 8.68 -0.53 -25.67
C ALA A 258 8.48 0.38 -26.89
N ARG A 259 8.16 1.66 -26.68
CA ARG A 259 8.05 2.65 -27.76
C ARG A 259 9.39 2.87 -28.48
N ARG A 260 10.50 2.95 -27.73
CA ARG A 260 11.84 3.09 -28.30
C ARG A 260 12.23 1.88 -29.13
N LEU A 261 11.95 0.68 -28.63
CA LEU A 261 12.20 -0.57 -29.35
C LEU A 261 11.41 -0.62 -30.65
N LYS A 262 10.10 -0.33 -30.60
CA LYS A 262 9.24 -0.30 -31.79
C LYS A 262 9.72 0.72 -32.83
N ALA A 263 10.07 1.94 -32.40
CA ALA A 263 10.57 2.97 -33.32
C ALA A 263 11.89 2.55 -34.01
N LYS A 264 12.76 1.82 -33.30
CA LYS A 264 14.02 1.29 -33.87
C LYS A 264 13.77 0.15 -34.86
N ASP A 265 12.81 -0.71 -34.57
CA ASP A 265 12.40 -1.79 -35.49
C ASP A 265 11.76 -1.21 -36.76
N ASP A 266 10.88 -0.21 -36.63
CA ASP A 266 10.24 0.48 -37.75
C ASP A 266 11.29 1.17 -38.65
N ALA A 267 12.30 1.82 -38.07
CA ALA A 267 13.42 2.41 -38.81
C ALA A 267 14.28 1.36 -39.54
N ARG A 268 14.59 0.24 -38.87
CA ARG A 268 15.36 -0.86 -39.49
C ARG A 268 14.65 -1.46 -40.70
N CYS A 269 13.32 -1.54 -40.68
CA CYS A 269 12.53 -2.03 -41.80
C CYS A 269 12.52 -1.07 -43.01
N GLN A 270 12.72 0.23 -42.79
CA GLN A 270 12.80 1.23 -43.87
C GLN A 270 14.16 1.26 -44.57
N ASP A 271 15.23 0.88 -43.88
CA ASP A 271 16.60 0.84 -44.42
C ASP A 271 16.90 -0.42 -45.27
N VAL A 272 15.93 -1.32 -45.45
CA VAL A 272 16.08 -2.48 -46.36
C VAL A 272 15.74 -2.01 -47.78
N PRO A 273 16.72 -1.87 -48.69
CA PRO A 273 16.43 -1.45 -50.06
C PRO A 273 15.52 -2.48 -50.74
N PRO A 274 14.57 -2.04 -51.60
CA PRO A 274 13.72 -2.97 -52.33
C PRO A 274 14.60 -3.93 -53.13
N SER A 275 14.39 -5.22 -52.93
CA SER A 275 15.03 -6.28 -53.70
C SER A 275 14.80 -6.00 -55.18
N VAL A 276 15.88 -5.68 -55.90
CA VAL A 276 15.88 -5.51 -57.34
C VAL A 276 15.34 -6.80 -57.94
N THR A 277 14.10 -6.75 -58.44
CA THR A 277 13.51 -7.79 -59.27
C THR A 277 14.39 -7.91 -60.52
N ALA A 278 15.17 -8.98 -60.59
CA ALA A 278 15.89 -9.36 -61.80
C ALA A 278 14.87 -9.59 -62.92
N ASN A 279 14.88 -8.73 -63.93
CA ASN A 279 14.15 -8.94 -65.17
C ASN A 279 14.72 -10.18 -65.88
N PRO A 280 13.90 -11.16 -66.27
CA PRO A 280 14.35 -12.19 -67.21
C PRO A 280 14.50 -11.55 -68.60
N ILE A 281 15.70 -11.70 -69.15
CA ILE A 281 16.09 -11.28 -70.49
C ILE A 281 15.29 -12.10 -71.52
N GLU A 282 14.77 -11.40 -72.53
CA GLU A 282 14.18 -11.97 -73.74
C GLU A 282 15.12 -12.95 -74.45
N GLN A 283 14.58 -14.10 -74.88
CA GLN A 283 15.00 -14.83 -76.08
C GLN A 283 13.78 -15.44 -76.76
#